data_AF-A0A2D3LLT7-F1
#
_entry.id   AF-A0A2D3LLT7-F1
#
_cell.length_a   1.000
_cell.length_b   1.000
_cell.length_c   1.000
_cell.angle_alpha   90.00
_cell.angle_beta   90.00
_cell.angle_gamma   90.00
#
_symmetry.space_group_name_H-M   'P 1'
#
loop_
_entity.id
_entity.type
_entity.pdbx_description
1 polymer ?
#
loop_
_entity_poly.entity_id
_entity_poly.type
_entity_poly.pdbx_seq_one_letter_code
_entity_poly.pdbx_strand_id
1 'polypeptide(L)'
;MKLKTKLLFALVLGLWSGVLNVVNASVAQNKSQGESEKSPCLVVKLQTGGESIFFLGENPKLSYFADSLAVIYHDQQLNFALEDLKDYHFEERDPTGIGQIKEQGAQQGQTNFSQGLAVFRNYPAGSKIIVFTSEGRRVATVVTDKEGCAQLDMREQPAGIYIINVGKRSFKWLKN
;
A
#
# COMPACT_ATOMS: atom_id res chain seq x y z
N MET A 1 28.17 -53.32 2.31
CA MET A 1 27.98 -52.83 3.70
C MET A 1 26.68 -52.05 3.79
N LYS A 2 25.85 -52.40 4.77
CA LYS A 2 24.54 -51.80 5.05
C LYS A 2 24.72 -50.50 5.84
N LEU A 3 23.87 -49.50 5.65
CA LEU A 3 22.90 -49.09 6.66
C LEU A 3 21.83 -48.18 6.05
N LYS A 4 20.57 -48.63 6.17
CA LYS A 4 19.35 -47.87 5.93
C LYS A 4 18.88 -47.35 7.29
N THR A 5 18.42 -46.10 7.37
CA THR A 5 17.63 -45.65 8.52
C THR A 5 16.33 -45.06 8.01
N LYS A 6 15.25 -45.80 8.28
CA LYS A 6 13.85 -45.41 8.06
C LYS A 6 13.38 -44.68 9.31
N LEU A 7 12.70 -43.54 9.16
CA LEU A 7 11.95 -42.92 10.26
C LEU A 7 10.47 -43.27 10.09
N LEU A 8 9.90 -43.88 11.13
CA LEU A 8 8.52 -44.37 11.22
C LEU A 8 7.57 -43.22 11.58
N PHE A 9 6.43 -43.18 10.89
CA PHE A 9 5.22 -42.45 11.31
C PHE A 9 4.53 -43.21 12.45
N ALA A 10 4.15 -42.49 13.51
CA ALA A 10 3.17 -42.96 14.48
C ALA A 10 2.16 -41.85 14.74
N LEU A 11 0.90 -42.14 14.42
CA LEU A 11 -0.29 -41.35 14.69
C LEU A 11 -1.03 -42.03 15.84
N VAL A 12 -1.30 -41.31 16.93
CA VAL A 12 -2.23 -41.76 17.98
C VAL A 12 -3.17 -40.60 18.31
N LEU A 13 -4.45 -40.84 18.01
CA LEU A 13 -5.60 -40.06 18.45
C LEU A 13 -5.89 -40.38 19.92
N GLY A 14 -6.14 -39.35 20.73
CA GLY A 14 -6.61 -39.49 22.11
C GLY A 14 -7.29 -38.21 22.58
N LEU A 15 -8.62 -38.20 22.56
CA LEU A 15 -9.46 -37.20 23.22
C LEU A 15 -9.36 -37.39 24.74
N TRP A 16 -8.92 -36.35 25.46
CA TRP A 16 -9.30 -36.19 26.87
C TRP A 16 -9.53 -34.72 27.20
N SER A 17 -10.82 -34.45 27.46
CA SER A 17 -11.38 -33.30 28.13
C SER A 17 -10.86 -33.18 29.57
N GLY A 18 -10.34 -32.01 29.94
CA GLY A 18 -9.96 -31.70 31.32
C GLY A 18 -9.31 -30.32 31.42
N VAL A 19 -10.08 -29.38 31.94
CA VAL A 19 -9.82 -27.93 32.03
C VAL A 19 -8.52 -27.60 32.77
N LEU A 20 -7.60 -26.88 32.11
CA LEU A 20 -6.55 -26.10 32.79
C LEU A 20 -6.88 -24.62 32.63
N ASN A 21 -7.31 -23.98 33.72
CA ASN A 21 -7.37 -22.53 33.80
C ASN A 21 -5.93 -22.01 33.91
N VAL A 22 -5.35 -21.60 32.79
CA VAL A 22 -4.18 -20.72 32.79
C VAL A 22 -4.71 -19.29 32.74
N VAL A 23 -4.61 -18.59 33.87
CA VAL A 23 -4.79 -17.13 33.92
C VAL A 23 -3.64 -16.53 33.11
N ASN A 24 -3.92 -16.17 31.87
CA ASN A 24 -3.01 -15.39 31.06
C ASN A 24 -3.21 -13.92 31.45
N ALA A 25 -2.34 -13.41 32.34
CA ALA A 25 -2.25 -11.98 32.58
C ALA A 25 -1.56 -11.33 31.38
N SER A 26 -2.30 -11.12 30.30
CA SER A 26 -1.86 -10.22 29.24
C SER A 26 -1.95 -8.79 29.80
N VAL A 27 -0.82 -8.25 30.23
CA VAL A 27 -0.64 -6.81 30.33
C VAL A 27 -0.78 -6.28 28.90
N ALA A 28 -2.00 -5.90 28.54
CA ALA A 28 -2.27 -5.13 27.35
C ALA A 28 -1.54 -3.80 27.53
N GLN A 29 -0.43 -3.63 26.83
CA GLN A 29 0.14 -2.30 26.62
C GLN A 29 -0.88 -1.51 25.82
N ASN A 30 -1.64 -0.68 26.54
CA ASN A 30 -2.51 0.33 25.99
C ASN A 30 -1.64 1.39 25.32
N LYS A 31 -1.20 1.15 24.08
CA LYS A 31 -0.62 2.19 23.23
C LYS A 31 -1.78 3.06 22.74
N SER A 32 -1.93 4.21 23.38
CA SER A 32 -2.86 5.28 23.01
C SER A 32 -2.86 5.50 21.49
N GLN A 33 -4.01 5.27 20.86
CA GLN A 33 -4.31 5.66 19.48
C GLN A 33 -4.34 7.19 19.36
N GLY A 34 -3.66 7.74 18.36
CA GLY A 34 -3.79 9.16 18.01
C GLY A 34 -2.67 9.80 17.20
N GLU A 35 -1.53 9.14 17.00
CA GLU A 35 -0.45 9.69 16.16
C GLU A 35 -0.41 8.95 14.83
N SER A 36 -0.39 9.71 13.73
CA SER A 36 0.04 9.18 12.45
C SER A 36 1.45 8.62 12.65
N GLU A 37 1.66 7.35 12.28
CA GLU A 37 2.91 6.65 12.54
C GLU A 37 4.01 7.28 11.67
N LYS A 38 4.70 8.27 12.24
CA LYS A 38 5.80 8.94 11.57
C LYS A 38 6.85 7.90 11.24
N SER A 39 7.36 7.96 10.02
CA SER A 39 8.39 7.06 9.51
C SER A 39 9.68 7.84 9.28
N PRO A 40 10.85 7.25 9.57
CA PRO A 40 12.13 7.86 9.26
C PRO A 40 12.24 8.06 7.74
N CYS A 41 12.71 9.23 7.34
CA CYS A 41 12.89 9.60 5.94
C CYS A 41 14.19 10.37 5.76
N LEU A 42 14.75 10.31 4.54
CA LEU A 42 15.81 11.19 4.11
C LEU A 42 15.19 12.42 3.45
N VAL A 43 15.51 13.60 3.96
CA VAL A 43 15.17 14.87 3.34
C VAL A 43 16.38 15.39 2.60
N VAL A 44 16.17 15.78 1.35
CA VAL A 44 17.21 16.31 0.46
C VAL A 44 16.78 17.68 -0.05
N LYS A 45 17.63 18.69 0.13
CA LYS A 45 17.42 20.05 -0.36
C LYS A 45 18.48 20.39 -1.39
N LEU A 46 18.04 20.81 -2.56
CA LEU A 46 18.93 21.20 -3.66
C LEU A 46 19.28 22.69 -3.59
N GLN A 47 20.45 23.06 -4.12
CA GLN A 47 20.91 24.46 -4.20
C GLN A 47 19.94 25.34 -4.99
N THR A 48 19.33 24.79 -6.03
CA THR A 48 18.32 25.45 -6.87
C THR A 48 16.97 25.66 -6.16
N GLY A 49 16.84 25.18 -4.92
CA GLY A 49 15.57 25.11 -4.20
C GLY A 49 14.81 23.81 -4.47
N GLY A 50 13.78 23.56 -3.66
CA GLY A 50 13.04 22.31 -3.63
C GLY A 50 13.48 21.38 -2.50
N GLU A 51 12.52 20.65 -1.93
CA GLU A 51 12.72 19.62 -0.92
C GLU A 51 12.17 18.30 -1.48
N SER A 52 13.02 17.26 -1.47
CA SER A 52 12.61 15.88 -1.79
C SER A 52 12.66 15.04 -0.53
N ILE A 53 11.62 14.22 -0.31
CA ILE A 53 11.46 13.38 0.88
C ILE A 53 11.44 11.92 0.41
N PHE A 54 12.34 11.10 0.95
CA PHE A 54 12.47 9.70 0.59
C PHE A 54 12.24 8.81 1.83
N PHE A 55 11.19 7.98 1.78
CA PHE A 55 10.94 6.95 2.78
C PHE A 55 11.66 5.66 2.35
N LEU A 56 12.84 5.43 2.93
CA LEU A 56 13.79 4.43 2.44
C LEU A 56 13.63 3.04 3.09
N GLY A 57 12.70 2.90 4.03
CA GLY A 57 12.56 1.68 4.83
C GLY A 57 13.68 1.55 5.87
N GLU A 58 13.99 0.31 6.24
CA GLU A 58 14.93 0.02 7.33
C GLU A 58 16.40 0.05 6.85
N ASN A 59 17.26 0.65 7.68
CA ASN A 59 18.72 0.65 7.55
C ASN A 59 19.31 1.20 6.23
N PRO A 60 18.91 2.40 5.76
CA PRO A 60 19.58 3.03 4.63
C PRO A 60 21.05 3.32 4.95
N LYS A 61 21.94 3.12 3.98
CA LYS A 61 23.37 3.40 4.11
C LYS A 61 23.76 4.59 3.27
N LEU A 62 24.45 5.55 3.89
CA LEU A 62 25.08 6.68 3.20
C LEU A 62 26.54 6.32 2.88
N SER A 63 26.97 6.60 1.66
CA SER A 63 28.37 6.46 1.24
C SER A 63 28.81 7.71 0.50
N TYR A 64 29.88 8.32 0.98
CA TYR A 64 30.46 9.52 0.37
C TYR A 64 31.55 9.12 -0.62
N PHE A 65 31.46 9.68 -1.80
CA PHE A 65 32.49 9.67 -2.81
C PHE A 65 33.02 11.09 -3.02
N ALA A 66 33.99 11.26 -3.92
CA ALA A 66 34.67 12.54 -4.12
C ALA A 66 33.72 13.68 -4.52
N ASP A 67 32.69 13.39 -5.32
CA ASP A 67 31.76 14.35 -5.90
C ASP A 67 30.29 14.00 -5.65
N SER A 68 30.02 12.90 -4.95
CA SER A 68 28.66 12.36 -4.85
C SER A 68 28.36 11.70 -3.51
N LEU A 69 27.09 11.74 -3.14
CA LEU A 69 26.48 11.01 -2.05
C LEU A 69 25.64 9.88 -2.61
N ALA A 70 25.99 8.64 -2.28
CA ALA A 70 25.16 7.47 -2.57
C ALA A 70 24.33 7.10 -1.35
N VAL A 71 23.05 6.83 -1.58
CA VAL A 71 22.10 6.32 -0.59
C VAL A 71 21.65 4.94 -1.04
N ILE A 72 22.11 3.92 -0.33
CA ILE A 72 21.76 2.52 -0.62
C ILE A 72 20.64 2.11 0.33
N TYR A 73 19.56 1.58 -0.23
CA TYR A 73 18.37 1.16 0.52
C TYR A 73 17.78 -0.06 -0.19
N HIS A 74 17.49 -1.12 0.56
CA HIS A 74 17.15 -2.42 -0.02
C HIS A 74 18.12 -2.80 -1.17
N ASP A 75 17.59 -3.14 -2.35
CA ASP A 75 18.35 -3.46 -3.57
C ASP A 75 18.43 -2.27 -4.55
N GLN A 76 18.30 -1.04 -4.03
CA GLN A 76 18.25 0.20 -4.81
C GLN A 76 19.28 1.22 -4.32
N GLN A 77 19.62 2.16 -5.19
CA GLN A 77 20.58 3.24 -4.92
C GLN A 77 20.08 4.57 -5.48
N LEU A 78 20.11 5.62 -4.66
CA LEU A 78 20.00 7.01 -5.10
C LEU A 78 21.40 7.62 -5.12
N ASN A 79 21.68 8.46 -6.11
CA ASN A 79 22.93 9.21 -6.19
C ASN A 79 22.62 10.70 -6.30
N PHE A 80 23.32 11.49 -5.50
CA PHE A 80 23.21 12.95 -5.52
C PHE A 80 24.60 13.53 -5.75
N ALA A 81 24.74 14.46 -6.70
CA ALA A 81 25.96 15.24 -6.84
C ALA A 81 26.10 16.18 -5.64
N LEU A 82 27.28 16.22 -5.02
CA LEU A 82 27.52 17.08 -3.84
C LEU A 82 27.42 18.56 -4.20
N GLU A 83 27.75 18.95 -5.43
CA GLU A 83 27.61 20.33 -5.92
C GLU A 83 26.15 20.82 -5.96
N ASP A 84 25.20 19.91 -6.18
CA ASP A 84 23.77 20.21 -6.24
C ASP A 84 23.10 20.19 -4.86
N LEU A 85 23.75 19.58 -3.86
CA LEU A 85 23.21 19.47 -2.50
C LEU A 85 23.44 20.75 -1.71
N LYS A 86 22.36 21.28 -1.15
CA LYS A 86 22.41 22.35 -0.15
C LYS A 86 22.41 21.79 1.27
N ASP A 87 21.58 20.79 1.51
CA ASP A 87 21.40 20.14 2.81
C ASP A 87 20.77 18.75 2.62
N TYR A 88 21.09 17.82 3.52
CA TYR A 88 20.35 16.58 3.68
C TYR A 88 20.40 16.13 5.13
N HIS A 89 19.31 15.54 5.62
CA HIS A 89 19.23 15.03 6.98
C HIS A 89 18.16 13.94 7.08
N PHE A 90 18.25 13.13 8.13
CA PHE A 90 17.19 12.21 8.50
C PHE A 90 16.24 12.88 9.49
N GLU A 91 14.95 12.63 9.32
CA GLU A 91 13.93 13.01 10.28
C GLU A 91 12.70 12.11 10.15
N GLU A 92 11.76 12.26 11.08
CA GLU A 92 10.50 11.52 11.09
C GLU A 92 9.37 12.37 10.48
N ARG A 93 8.80 11.89 9.39
CA ARG A 93 7.67 12.53 8.68
C ARG A 93 6.51 11.56 8.58
N ASP A 94 5.30 12.09 8.44
CA ASP A 94 4.15 11.27 8.02
C ASP A 94 4.39 10.83 6.56
N PRO A 95 4.47 9.51 6.27
CA PRO A 95 4.62 9.01 4.90
C PRO A 95 3.47 9.41 4.00
N THR A 96 2.32 9.77 4.57
CA THR A 96 1.16 10.21 3.83
C THR A 96 0.76 11.62 4.25
N GLY A 97 0.51 12.52 3.31
CA GLY A 97 -0.18 13.79 3.62
C GLY A 97 -1.68 13.59 3.98
N ILE A 98 -2.10 12.36 4.27
CA ILE A 98 -3.50 11.95 4.40
C ILE A 98 -3.74 11.56 5.86
N GLY A 99 -4.47 12.41 6.59
CA GLY A 99 -4.87 12.08 7.95
C GLY A 99 -5.70 10.80 8.02
N GLN A 100 -5.59 10.05 9.12
CA GLN A 100 -6.44 8.88 9.33
C GLN A 100 -7.92 9.27 9.32
N ILE A 101 -8.69 8.60 8.46
CA ILE A 101 -10.14 8.75 8.45
C ILE A 101 -10.66 7.91 9.62
N LYS A 102 -11.36 8.53 10.58
CA LYS A 102 -12.11 7.76 11.59
C LYS A 102 -13.02 6.80 10.82
N GLU A 103 -12.81 5.50 10.99
CA GLU A 103 -13.64 4.47 10.35
C GLU A 103 -15.11 4.78 10.63
N GLN A 104 -15.80 5.36 9.66
CA GLN A 104 -17.24 5.30 9.62
C GLN A 104 -17.52 3.89 9.10
N GLY A 105 -18.15 3.04 9.90
CA GLY A 105 -18.36 1.61 9.67
C GLY A 105 -19.18 1.21 8.44
N ALA A 106 -19.14 1.99 7.36
CA ALA A 106 -19.58 1.58 6.04
C ALA A 106 -18.48 0.76 5.38
N GLN A 107 -18.82 -0.45 4.91
CA GLN A 107 -17.92 -1.26 4.11
C GLN A 107 -17.33 -0.42 2.98
N GLN A 108 -16.02 -0.22 3.03
CA GLN A 108 -15.30 0.56 2.05
C GLN A 108 -15.12 -0.28 0.78
N GLY A 109 -15.78 0.12 -0.30
CA GLY A 109 -15.65 -0.56 -1.59
C GLY A 109 -14.20 -0.66 -2.04
N GLN A 110 -13.85 -1.82 -2.60
CA GLN A 110 -12.53 -2.18 -3.08
C GLN A 110 -12.52 -2.19 -4.61
N THR A 111 -11.50 -1.58 -5.21
CA THR A 111 -11.35 -1.52 -6.67
C THR A 111 -9.98 -2.03 -7.06
N ASN A 112 -9.95 -2.91 -8.07
CA ASN A 112 -8.73 -3.40 -8.68
C ASN A 112 -8.73 -3.07 -10.18
N PHE A 113 -7.57 -2.67 -10.69
CA PHE A 113 -7.35 -2.35 -12.11
C PHE A 113 -6.29 -3.28 -12.67
N SER A 114 -6.60 -3.98 -13.76
CA SER A 114 -5.65 -4.88 -14.43
C SER A 114 -5.98 -5.01 -15.92
N GLN A 115 -5.01 -4.80 -16.80
CA GLN A 115 -5.08 -5.10 -18.23
C GLN A 115 -6.37 -4.65 -18.95
N GLY A 116 -6.78 -3.40 -18.73
CA GLY A 116 -8.02 -2.87 -19.33
C GLY A 116 -9.31 -3.34 -18.66
N LEU A 117 -9.23 -4.06 -17.54
CA LEU A 117 -10.37 -4.45 -16.70
C LEU A 117 -10.33 -3.73 -15.35
N ALA A 118 -11.49 -3.27 -14.90
CA ALA A 118 -11.67 -2.80 -13.53
C ALA A 118 -12.73 -3.65 -12.82
N VAL A 119 -12.41 -4.13 -11.62
CA VAL A 119 -13.29 -4.94 -10.77
C VAL A 119 -13.59 -4.18 -9.49
N PHE A 120 -14.89 -4.07 -9.17
CA PHE A 120 -15.41 -3.38 -7.99
C PHE A 120 -16.08 -4.41 -7.08
N ARG A 121 -15.77 -4.38 -5.78
CA ARG A 121 -16.36 -5.28 -4.76
C ARG A 121 -16.71 -4.51 -3.51
N ASN A 122 -17.71 -4.99 -2.77
CA ASN A 122 -18.13 -4.44 -1.47
C ASN A 122 -18.54 -2.96 -1.54
N TYR A 123 -19.09 -2.52 -2.67
CA TYR A 123 -19.73 -1.22 -2.79
C TYR A 123 -21.21 -1.33 -2.40
N PRO A 124 -21.88 -0.25 -1.99
CA PRO A 124 -23.34 -0.29 -1.82
C PRO A 124 -24.02 -0.79 -3.09
N ALA A 125 -25.02 -1.66 -2.97
CA ALA A 125 -25.78 -2.16 -4.11
C ALA A 125 -26.42 -1.00 -4.89
N GLY A 126 -26.41 -1.08 -6.23
CA GLY A 126 -26.93 0.00 -7.08
C GLY A 126 -26.02 1.23 -7.20
N SER A 127 -24.79 1.17 -6.70
CA SER A 127 -23.81 2.25 -6.86
C SER A 127 -23.51 2.48 -8.33
N LYS A 128 -23.68 3.71 -8.78
CA LYS A 128 -23.36 4.12 -10.15
C LYS A 128 -21.88 4.45 -10.28
N ILE A 129 -21.19 3.72 -11.14
CA ILE A 129 -19.80 3.92 -11.50
C ILE A 129 -19.77 4.59 -12.87
N ILE A 130 -19.15 5.77 -12.98
CA ILE A 130 -19.11 6.56 -14.22
C ILE A 130 -17.66 6.79 -14.61
N VAL A 131 -17.36 6.57 -15.88
CA VAL A 131 -15.99 6.67 -16.41
C VAL A 131 -15.90 7.84 -17.38
N PHE A 132 -14.85 8.63 -17.23
CA PHE A 132 -14.55 9.79 -18.05
C PHE A 132 -13.15 9.68 -18.65
N THR A 133 -12.94 10.26 -19.83
CA THR A 133 -11.59 10.56 -20.34
C THR A 133 -10.94 11.65 -19.48
N SER A 134 -9.63 11.87 -19.65
CA SER A 134 -8.92 13.01 -19.04
C SER A 134 -9.48 14.38 -19.44
N GLU A 135 -10.18 14.46 -20.58
CA GLU A 135 -10.86 15.67 -21.07
C GLU A 135 -12.28 15.83 -20.48
N GLY A 136 -12.73 14.92 -19.62
CA GLY A 136 -14.04 14.98 -18.97
C GLY A 136 -15.20 14.41 -19.80
N ARG A 137 -14.92 13.77 -20.94
CA ARG A 137 -15.97 13.09 -21.74
C ARG A 137 -16.35 11.77 -21.09
N ARG A 138 -17.64 11.55 -20.80
CA ARG A 138 -18.13 10.25 -20.29
C ARG A 138 -18.01 9.16 -21.36
N VAL A 139 -17.40 8.03 -21.02
CA VAL A 139 -17.16 6.90 -21.93
C VAL A 139 -17.83 5.59 -21.49
N ALA A 140 -18.12 5.42 -20.19
CA ALA A 140 -18.83 4.24 -19.71
C ALA A 140 -19.64 4.54 -18.44
N THR A 141 -20.60 3.66 -18.16
CA THR A 141 -21.34 3.64 -16.90
C THR A 141 -21.69 2.19 -16.57
N VAL A 142 -21.36 1.77 -15.36
CA VAL A 142 -21.75 0.46 -14.82
C VAL A 142 -22.39 0.65 -13.45
N VAL A 143 -23.19 -0.31 -13.03
CA VAL A 143 -23.91 -0.26 -11.75
C VAL A 143 -23.57 -1.53 -10.97
N THR A 144 -23.35 -1.41 -9.67
CA THR A 144 -23.11 -2.58 -8.82
C THR A 144 -24.37 -3.41 -8.65
N ASP A 145 -24.21 -4.73 -8.63
CA ASP A 145 -25.26 -5.70 -8.37
C ASP A 145 -25.72 -5.67 -6.90
N LYS A 146 -26.58 -6.62 -6.53
CA LYS A 146 -27.16 -6.72 -5.18
C LYS A 146 -26.10 -7.07 -4.14
N GLU A 147 -25.02 -7.72 -4.57
CA GLU A 147 -23.87 -8.13 -3.80
C GLU A 147 -22.79 -7.03 -3.75
N GLY A 148 -23.03 -5.87 -4.38
CA GLY A 148 -22.11 -4.75 -4.36
C GLY A 148 -20.91 -4.92 -5.29
N CYS A 149 -21.04 -5.77 -6.31
CA CYS A 149 -20.00 -6.08 -7.28
C CYS A 149 -20.30 -5.46 -8.64
N ALA A 150 -19.26 -5.04 -9.36
CA ALA A 150 -19.36 -4.63 -10.77
C ALA A 150 -18.06 -4.95 -11.50
N GLN A 151 -18.15 -5.14 -12.81
CA GLN A 151 -17.01 -5.28 -13.69
C GLN A 151 -17.14 -4.30 -14.84
N LEU A 152 -16.04 -3.63 -15.16
CA LEU A 152 -15.94 -2.69 -16.26
C LEU A 152 -14.84 -3.19 -17.20
N ASP A 153 -15.20 -3.43 -18.45
CA ASP A 153 -14.28 -3.78 -19.52
C ASP A 153 -13.97 -2.55 -20.38
N MET A 154 -12.71 -2.16 -20.41
CA MET A 154 -12.17 -1.02 -21.16
C MET A 154 -11.11 -1.47 -22.16
N ARG A 155 -11.00 -2.78 -22.47
CA ARG A 155 -9.96 -3.29 -23.38
C ARG A 155 -10.05 -2.69 -24.78
N GLU A 156 -11.27 -2.45 -25.27
CA GLU A 156 -11.54 -1.80 -26.56
C GLU A 156 -11.42 -0.27 -26.52
N GLN A 157 -11.20 0.33 -25.35
CA GLN A 157 -10.97 1.76 -25.23
C GLN A 157 -9.48 2.08 -25.44
N PRO A 158 -9.14 3.23 -26.04
CA PRO A 158 -7.75 3.62 -26.23
C PRO A 158 -6.93 3.60 -24.93
N ALA A 159 -5.64 3.32 -25.02
CA ALA A 159 -4.72 3.53 -23.91
C ALA A 159 -4.73 5.02 -23.49
N GLY A 160 -4.61 5.28 -22.20
CA GLY A 160 -4.68 6.63 -21.66
C GLY A 160 -5.20 6.71 -20.23
N ILE A 161 -5.37 7.95 -19.77
CA ILE A 161 -5.85 8.25 -18.43
C ILE A 161 -7.38 8.32 -18.43
N TYR A 162 -7.98 7.57 -17.50
CA TYR A 162 -9.42 7.60 -17.23
C TYR A 162 -9.67 8.04 -15.78
N ILE A 163 -10.72 8.84 -15.59
CA ILE A 163 -11.26 9.19 -14.28
C ILE A 163 -12.50 8.35 -14.02
N ILE A 164 -12.49 7.58 -12.95
CA ILE A 164 -13.59 6.70 -12.56
C ILE A 164 -14.21 7.23 -11.28
N ASN A 165 -15.49 7.58 -11.33
CA ASN A 165 -16.24 8.09 -10.19
C ASN A 165 -17.22 7.04 -9.67
N VAL A 166 -17.25 6.87 -8.35
CA VAL A 166 -18.22 6.04 -7.63
C VAL A 166 -18.59 6.70 -6.30
N GLY A 167 -19.83 7.19 -6.21
CA GLY A 167 -20.28 7.99 -5.07
C GLY A 167 -19.39 9.22 -4.85
N LYS A 168 -18.79 9.34 -3.66
CA LYS A 168 -17.88 10.44 -3.28
C LYS A 168 -16.40 10.15 -3.59
N ARG A 169 -16.10 9.13 -4.40
CA ARG A 169 -14.73 8.65 -4.65
C ARG A 169 -14.40 8.72 -6.13
N SER A 170 -13.14 9.02 -6.40
CA SER A 170 -12.59 9.12 -7.75
C SER A 170 -11.27 8.37 -7.84
N PHE A 171 -11.07 7.64 -8.91
CA PHE A 171 -9.81 6.97 -9.25
C PHE A 171 -9.26 7.55 -10.54
N LYS A 172 -7.95 7.79 -10.58
CA LYS A 172 -7.22 8.07 -11.81
C LYS A 172 -6.53 6.80 -12.24
N TRP A 173 -6.93 6.24 -13.38
CA TRP A 173 -6.39 5.00 -13.91
C TRP A 173 -5.63 5.27 -15.21
N LEU A 174 -4.33 4.97 -15.21
CA LEU A 174 -3.54 4.86 -16.44
C LEU A 174 -3.75 3.46 -17.02
N LYS A 175 -4.57 3.37 -18.07
CA LYS A 175 -4.81 2.14 -18.81
C LYS A 175 -3.76 2.03 -19.92
N ASN A 176 -2.90 1.02 -19.80
CA ASN A 176 -1.92 0.66 -20.84
C ASN A 176 -2.54 -0.17 -21.97
#